data_AF-V5F7M8-F1
#
_entry.id   AF-V5F7M8-F1
#
_cell.length_a   1.000
_cell.length_b   1.000
_cell.length_c   1.000
_cell.angle_alpha   90.00
_cell.angle_beta   90.00
_cell.angle_gamma   90.00
#
_symmetry.space_group_name_H-M   'P 1'
#
loop_
_entity.id
_entity.type
_entity.pdbx_description
1 polymer ?
#
loop_
_entity_poly.entity_id
_entity_poly.type
_entity_poly.pdbx_seq_one_letter_code
_entity_poly.pdbx_strand_id
1 'polypeptide(L)'
;MEKFTLGLTFTTQTVKQFFSPDFVKSCFLRHQQGDFGDICQHDIAVNIENIERKGRILSSYKNENGETLWIITDAGHSVTTALLPSQY
;
A
#
# COMPACT_ATOMS: atom_id res chain seq x y z
N MET A 1 -3.06 -13.56 10.18
CA MET A 1 -1.70 -13.95 9.77
C MET A 1 -1.31 -13.06 8.60
N GLU A 2 -0.12 -12.48 8.62
CA GLU A 2 0.39 -11.60 7.55
C GLU A 2 0.67 -12.41 6.27
N LYS A 3 0.45 -11.80 5.10
CA LYS A 3 0.69 -12.43 3.78
C LYS A 3 2.13 -12.25 3.31
N PHE A 4 2.77 -11.15 3.66
CA PHE A 4 4.18 -10.84 3.35
C PHE A 4 4.74 -9.81 4.34
N THR A 5 6.01 -9.45 4.23
CA THR A 5 6.66 -8.45 5.09
C THR A 5 6.74 -7.10 4.37
N LEU A 6 6.49 -6.01 5.08
CA LEU A 6 6.56 -4.65 4.51
C LEU A 6 7.99 -4.11 4.32
N GLY A 7 8.99 -4.72 4.96
CA GLY A 7 10.33 -4.13 5.02
C GLY A 7 10.34 -2.79 5.75
N LEU A 8 11.16 -1.84 5.30
CA LEU A 8 11.19 -0.48 5.83
C LEU A 8 9.99 0.31 5.34
N THR A 9 9.29 1.00 6.24
CA THR A 9 8.09 1.77 5.89
C THR A 9 8.39 3.27 5.86
N PHE A 10 7.92 3.95 4.81
CA PHE A 10 8.07 5.39 4.64
C PHE A 10 6.73 6.04 4.29
N THR A 11 6.61 7.32 4.58
CA THR A 11 5.43 8.12 4.21
C THR A 11 5.91 9.49 3.77
N THR A 12 5.42 9.98 2.64
CA THR A 12 5.79 11.32 2.15
C THR A 12 5.23 12.40 3.08
N GLN A 13 5.87 13.58 3.11
CA GLN A 13 5.39 14.68 3.95
C GLN A 13 3.99 15.15 3.51
N THR A 14 3.69 15.10 2.21
CA THR A 14 2.39 15.50 1.65
C THR A 14 1.25 14.60 2.12
N VAL A 15 1.47 13.29 2.30
CA VAL A 15 0.43 12.39 2.86
C VAL A 15 -0.07 12.86 4.22
N LYS A 16 0.80 13.45 5.05
CA LYS A 16 0.41 13.95 6.39
C LYS A 16 -0.58 15.12 6.35
N GLN A 17 -0.75 15.76 5.19
CA GLN A 17 -1.71 16.85 5.01
C GLN A 17 -3.13 16.33 4.78
N PHE A 18 -3.29 15.11 4.27
CA PHE A 18 -4.57 14.54 3.84
C PHE A 18 -5.02 13.34 4.67
N PHE A 19 -4.10 12.69 5.39
CA PHE A 19 -4.39 11.45 6.12
C PHE A 19 -3.88 11.51 7.56
N SER A 20 -4.69 11.00 8.48
CA SER A 20 -4.26 10.83 9.87
C SER A 20 -3.20 9.72 9.98
N PRO A 21 -2.29 9.79 10.98
CA PRO A 21 -1.31 8.73 11.22
C PRO A 21 -1.96 7.35 11.42
N ASP A 22 -3.10 7.29 12.10
CA ASP A 22 -3.83 6.03 12.34
C ASP A 22 -4.41 5.44 11.06
N PHE A 23 -4.94 6.29 10.16
CA PHE A 23 -5.41 5.85 8.85
C PHE A 23 -4.26 5.24 8.05
N VAL A 24 -3.12 5.94 7.95
CA VAL A 24 -1.93 5.44 7.23
C VAL A 24 -1.44 4.12 7.83
N LYS A 25 -1.35 4.02 9.16
CA LYS A 25 -0.98 2.79 9.86
C LYS A 25 -1.94 1.64 9.53
N SER A 26 -3.24 1.90 9.53
CA SER A 26 -4.25 0.89 9.15
C SER A 26 -4.08 0.40 7.71
N CYS A 27 -3.73 1.30 6.79
CA CYS A 27 -3.50 0.97 5.38
C CYS A 27 -2.29 0.06 5.18
N PHE A 28 -1.21 0.28 5.93
CA PHE A 28 -0.05 -0.63 5.96
C PHE A 28 -0.44 -2.02 6.49
N LEU A 29 -1.19 -2.10 7.58
CA LEU A 29 -1.63 -3.38 8.16
C LEU A 29 -2.53 -4.15 7.19
N ARG A 30 -3.47 -3.47 6.54
CA ARG A 30 -4.35 -4.04 5.52
C ARG A 30 -3.54 -4.56 4.33
N HIS A 31 -2.60 -3.76 3.83
CA HIS A 31 -1.73 -4.12 2.72
C HIS A 31 -0.97 -5.41 3.02
N GLN A 32 -0.36 -5.50 4.20
CA GLN A 32 0.39 -6.66 4.65
C GLN A 32 -0.47 -7.92 4.83
N GLN A 33 -1.78 -7.76 5.08
CA GLN A 33 -2.75 -8.86 5.21
C GLN A 33 -3.33 -9.30 3.86
N GLY A 34 -2.98 -8.62 2.76
CA GLY A 34 -3.49 -8.90 1.43
C GLY A 34 -4.87 -8.29 1.15
N ASP A 35 -5.31 -7.34 1.98
CA ASP A 35 -6.39 -6.44 1.60
C ASP A 35 -5.76 -5.33 0.75
N PHE A 36 -6.07 -5.32 -0.56
CA PHE A 36 -5.47 -4.37 -1.48
C PHE A 36 -6.30 -3.11 -1.71
N GLY A 37 -7.44 -3.00 -1.02
CA GLY A 37 -8.36 -1.88 -1.15
C GLY A 37 -8.98 -1.76 -2.55
N ASP A 38 -9.01 -0.54 -3.06
CA ASP A 38 -9.74 -0.13 -4.27
C ASP A 38 -8.84 -0.25 -5.52
N ILE A 39 -8.55 -1.49 -5.92
CA ILE A 39 -7.88 -1.84 -7.17
C ILE A 39 -8.66 -2.93 -7.91
N CYS A 40 -8.42 -3.09 -9.21
CA CYS A 40 -9.18 -4.06 -10.01
C CYS A 40 -8.76 -5.51 -9.72
N GLN A 41 -9.62 -6.47 -10.08
CA GLN A 41 -9.34 -7.91 -9.87
C GLN A 41 -8.05 -8.39 -10.55
N HIS A 42 -7.70 -7.81 -11.70
CA HIS A 42 -6.45 -8.12 -12.39
C HIS A 42 -5.24 -7.72 -11.54
N ASP A 43 -5.23 -6.50 -10.99
CA ASP A 43 -4.15 -6.03 -10.13
C ASP A 43 -4.07 -6.82 -8.81
N ILE A 44 -5.21 -7.25 -8.26
CA ILE A 44 -5.24 -8.17 -7.12
C ILE A 44 -4.53 -9.48 -7.46
N ALA A 45 -4.81 -10.07 -8.63
CA ALA A 45 -4.16 -11.30 -9.05
C ALA A 45 -2.64 -11.11 -9.24
N VAL A 46 -2.22 -10.00 -9.84
CA VAL A 46 -0.81 -9.63 -9.98
C VAL A 46 -0.13 -9.46 -8.62
N ASN A 47 -0.78 -8.79 -7.66
CA ASN A 47 -0.26 -8.65 -6.30
C ASN A 47 -0.06 -10.02 -5.63
N ILE A 48 -1.04 -10.92 -5.74
CA ILE A 48 -0.96 -12.28 -5.18
C ILE A 48 0.22 -13.05 -5.77
N GLU A 49 0.43 -12.96 -7.08
CA GLU A 49 1.58 -13.57 -7.75
C GLU A 49 2.91 -12.95 -7.25
N ASN A 50 2.94 -11.63 -7.12
CA ASN A 50 4.12 -10.88 -6.72
C ASN A 50 4.49 -11.05 -5.24
N ILE A 51 3.57 -11.49 -4.39
CA ILE A 51 3.90 -11.92 -3.02
C ILE A 51 4.92 -13.05 -3.05
N GLU A 52 4.67 -14.09 -3.85
CA GLU A 52 5.56 -15.24 -3.97
C GLU A 52 6.80 -14.94 -4.81
N ARG A 53 6.63 -14.19 -5.91
CA ARG A 53 7.72 -13.87 -6.84
C ARG A 53 8.60 -12.70 -6.39
N LYS A 54 8.33 -12.11 -5.23
CA LYS A 54 8.98 -10.87 -4.75
C LYS A 54 8.91 -9.72 -5.77
N GLY A 55 7.79 -9.63 -6.49
CA GLY A 55 7.48 -8.50 -7.36
C GLY A 55 6.89 -7.31 -6.59
N ARG A 56 6.64 -6.21 -7.30
CA ARG A 56 5.99 -5.02 -6.73
C ARG A 56 4.54 -5.31 -6.32
N ILE A 57 4.11 -4.78 -5.19
CA ILE A 57 2.72 -4.88 -4.70
C ILE A 57 2.16 -3.47 -4.55
N LEU A 58 0.92 -3.25 -4.99
CA LEU A 58 0.23 -1.96 -4.90
C LEU A 58 -1.12 -2.12 -4.19
N SER A 59 -1.38 -1.31 -3.16
CA SER A 59 -2.74 -1.09 -2.63
C SER A 59 -3.18 0.35 -2.86
N SER A 60 -4.49 0.55 -2.94
CA SER A 60 -5.13 1.86 -3.01
C SER A 60 -6.23 1.96 -1.96
N TYR A 61 -6.22 3.01 -1.14
CA TYR A 61 -7.23 3.24 -0.11
C TYR A 61 -7.77 4.66 -0.18
N LYS A 62 -9.06 4.82 0.07
CA LYS A 62 -9.71 6.13 0.16
C LYS A 62 -10.08 6.45 1.59
N ASN A 63 -9.85 7.70 2.00
CA ASN A 63 -10.40 8.20 3.26
C ASN A 63 -11.85 8.67 3.06
N GLU A 64 -12.48 9.12 4.14
CA GLU A 64 -13.87 9.62 4.14
C GLU A 64 -14.07 10.88 3.26
N ASN A 65 -13.00 11.63 2.99
CA ASN A 65 -13.02 12.81 2.12
C ASN A 65 -12.81 12.47 0.63
N GLY A 66 -12.64 11.19 0.30
CA GLY A 66 -12.40 10.71 -1.06
C GLY A 66 -10.95 10.83 -1.55
N GLU A 67 -10.03 11.30 -0.70
CA GLU A 67 -8.60 11.36 -1.01
C GLU A 67 -8.02 9.95 -1.09
N THR A 68 -7.17 9.71 -2.09
CA THR A 68 -6.59 8.40 -2.36
C THR A 68 -5.15 8.31 -1.84
N LEU A 69 -4.87 7.25 -1.09
CA LEU A 69 -3.54 6.88 -0.62
C LEU A 69 -3.10 5.60 -1.32
N TRP A 70 -1.92 5.62 -1.93
CA TRP A 70 -1.26 4.42 -2.43
C TRP A 70 -0.26 3.90 -1.40
N ILE A 71 -0.27 2.58 -1.19
CA ILE A 71 0.77 1.85 -0.47
C ILE A 71 1.47 0.95 -1.49
N ILE A 72 2.77 1.17 -1.69
CA ILE A 72 3.57 0.42 -2.68
C ILE A 72 4.72 -0.28 -1.96
N THR A 73 4.77 -1.60 -2.05
CA THR A 73 5.96 -2.40 -1.71
C THR A 73 6.77 -2.65 -2.98
N ASP A 74 8.08 -2.37 -2.91
CA ASP A 74 9.01 -2.56 -4.02
C ASP A 74 9.27 -4.04 -4.34
N ALA A 75 9.86 -4.32 -5.50
CA ALA A 75 10.36 -5.66 -5.79
C ALA A 75 11.46 -6.03 -4.78
N GLY A 76 11.46 -7.26 -4.29
CA GLY A 76 12.30 -7.70 -3.17
C GLY A 76 11.67 -7.46 -1.79
N HIS A 77 10.60 -6.67 -1.70
CA HIS A 77 9.86 -6.35 -0.46
C HIS A 77 10.74 -5.75 0.63
N SER A 78 11.69 -4.90 0.24
CA SER A 78 12.64 -4.26 1.15
C SER A 78 12.11 -2.95 1.70
N VAL A 79 11.24 -2.28 0.92
CA VAL A 79 10.69 -0.97 1.23
C VAL A 79 9.20 -0.93 0.87
N THR A 80 8.39 -0.38 1.77
CA THR A 80 7.00 -0.02 1.50
C THR A 80 6.78 1.47 1.73
N THR A 81 6.22 2.16 0.75
CA THR A 81 5.98 3.61 0.81
C THR A 81 4.50 3.93 0.73
N ALA A 82 4.04 4.83 1.61
CA ALA A 82 2.76 5.50 1.52
C ALA A 82 2.91 6.85 0.81
N LEU A 83 2.20 7.04 -0.31
CA LEU A 83 2.27 8.25 -1.14
C LEU A 83 0.93 8.55 -1.80
N LEU A 84 0.76 9.80 -2.28
CA LEU A 84 -0.36 10.16 -3.15
C LEU A 84 -0.14 9.59 -4.56
N PRO A 85 -1.20 9.29 -5.33
CA PRO A 85 -1.08 8.87 -6.73
C PRO A 85 -0.28 9.85 -7.60
N SER A 86 -0.39 11.15 -7.33
CA SER A 86 0.32 12.21 -8.07
C SER A 86 1.83 12.26 -7.80
N GLN A 87 2.34 11.50 -6.84
CA GLN A 87 3.76 11.41 -6.50
C GLN A 87 4.46 10.21 -7.15
N TYR A 88 3.72 9.40 -7.91
CA TYR A 88 4.22 8.25 -8.66
C TYR A 88 4.21 8.54 -10.15
#